data_AF-A0A1H6F9H2-F1
#
_entry.id   AF-A0A1H6F9H2-F1
#
_cell.length_a   1.000
_cell.length_b   1.000
_cell.length_c   1.000
_cell.angle_alpha   90.00
_cell.angle_beta   90.00
_cell.angle_gamma   90.00
#
_symmetry.space_group_name_H-M   'P 1'
#
loop_
_entity.id
_entity.type
_entity.pdbx_description
1 polymer ?
#
loop_
_entity_poly.entity_id
_entity_poly.type
_entity_poly.pdbx_seq_one_letter_code
_entity_poly.pdbx_strand_id
1 'polypeptide(L)' 'MLKAPSFECIYQWRSLQEHKLAQKQDSRNHNLKIMNEKQLQRFIMHYERLTRFNLQVLPEQAQVVIELDDKHQIK' A
#
# COMPACT_ATOMS: atom_id res chain seq x y z
N MET A 1 8.03 -11.70 4.49
CA MET A 1 7.52 -10.73 3.52
C MET A 1 6.01 -10.89 3.39
N LEU A 2 5.26 -9.79 3.41
CA LEU A 2 3.87 -9.77 2.93
C LEU A 2 3.91 -9.57 1.42
N LYS A 3 3.48 -10.57 0.65
CA LYS A 3 3.52 -10.54 -0.81
C LYS A 3 2.16 -10.10 -1.32
N ALA A 4 2.11 -8.87 -1.84
CA ALA A 4 0.94 -8.38 -2.56
C ALA A 4 0.79 -9.12 -3.92
N PRO A 5 -0.44 -9.30 -4.42
CA PRO A 5 -0.67 -9.98 -5.70
C PRO A 5 -0.19 -9.14 -6.89
N SER A 6 -0.24 -7.81 -6.77
CA SER A 6 0.25 -6.87 -7.79
C SER A 6 0.57 -5.50 -7.19
N PHE A 7 1.26 -4.65 -7.96
CA PHE A 7 1.53 -3.27 -7.55
C PHE A 7 0.25 -2.42 -7.56
N GLU A 8 -0.70 -2.76 -8.44
CA GLU A 8 -1.99 -2.11 -8.58
C GLU A 8 -2.84 -2.33 -7.30
N CYS A 9 -2.75 -3.50 -6.67
CA CYS A 9 -3.39 -3.73 -5.37
C CYS A 9 -2.79 -2.86 -4.26
N ILE A 10 -1.47 -2.63 -4.27
CA ILE A 10 -0.82 -1.73 -3.32
C ILE A 10 -1.36 -0.30 -3.46
N TYR A 11 -1.60 0.17 -4.70
CA TYR A 11 -2.25 1.45 -4.95
C TYR A 11 -3.66 1.52 -4.35
N GLN A 12 -4.49 0.50 -4.60
CA GLN A 12 -5.85 0.45 -4.07
C GLN A 12 -5.87 0.45 -2.54
N TRP A 13 -5.01 -0.35 -1.90
CA TRP A 13 -4.94 -0.41 -0.44
C TRP A 13 -4.46 0.90 0.16
N ARG A 14 -3.48 1.57 -0.47
CA ARG A 14 -3.00 2.87 0.00
C ARG A 14 -4.07 3.96 -0.18
N SER A 15 -4.87 3.91 -1.24
CA SER A 15 -6.03 4.79 -1.43
C SER A 15 -7.10 4.59 -0.35
N LEU A 16 -7.40 3.33 -0.03
CA LEU A 16 -8.32 2.98 1.06
C LEU A 16 -7.82 3.48 2.42
N GLN A 17 -6.50 3.39 2.65
CA GLN A 17 -5.88 3.89 3.87
C GLN A 17 -6.01 5.42 3.99
N GLU A 18 -5.75 6.17 2.92
CA GLU A 18 -5.93 7.64 2.91
C GLU A 18 -7.40 8.04 3.14
N HIS A 19 -8.36 7.34 2.53
CA HIS A 19 -9.78 7.56 2.78
C HIS A 19 -10.15 7.36 4.26
N LYS A 20 -9.68 6.26 4.87
CA LYS A 20 -9.90 6.00 6.30
C LYS A 20 -9.22 7.04 7.19
N LEU A 21 -8.07 7.57 6.76
CA LEU A 21 -7.35 8.62 7.48
C LEU A 21 -8.13 9.93 7.46
N ALA A 22 -8.68 10.31 6.30
CA ALA A 22 -9.52 11.49 6.15
C ALA A 22 -10.76 11.44 7.08
N GLN A 23 -11.46 10.31 7.12
CA GLN A 23 -12.60 10.12 8.02
C GLN A 23 -12.25 10.25 9.52
N LYS A 24 -11.01 9.94 9.90
CA LYS A 24 -10.53 10.09 11.28
C LYS A 24 -10.10 11.52 11.61
N GLN A 25 -9.69 12.31 10.62
CA GLN A 25 -9.36 13.73 10.80
C GLN A 25 -10.58 14.52 11.30
N ASP A 26 -11.75 14.22 10.73
CA ASP A 26 -13.02 14.88 11.10
C ASP A 26 -13.42 14.63 12.55
N SER A 27 -12.90 13.58 13.20
CA SER A 27 -13.35 13.16 14.53
C SER A 27 -12.38 13.48 15.66
N ARG A 28 -11.05 13.58 15.46
CA ARG A 28 -10.11 13.63 16.61
C ARG A 28 -8.82 14.43 16.42
N ASN A 29 -8.45 14.88 15.23
CA ASN A 29 -7.13 15.52 15.05
C ASN A 29 -7.03 16.32 13.74
N HIS A 30 -7.06 17.66 13.81
CA HIS A 30 -7.09 18.52 12.61
C HIS A 30 -5.77 18.63 11.83
N ASN A 31 -4.69 17.97 12.28
CA ASN A 31 -3.34 18.12 11.68
C ASN A 31 -2.90 16.92 10.80
N LEU A 32 -3.80 16.02 10.41
CA LEU A 32 -3.45 14.94 9.50
C LEU A 32 -3.30 15.48 8.06
N LYS A 33 -2.14 15.25 7.45
CA LYS A 33 -1.90 15.59 6.04
C LYS A 33 -2.47 14.48 5.16
N ILE A 34 -3.64 14.73 4.57
CA ILE A 34 -4.30 13.80 3.64
C ILE A 34 -3.81 14.06 2.22
N MET A 35 -3.51 12.99 1.49
CA MET A 35 -3.16 13.07 0.08
C MET A 35 -4.42 12.99 -0.79
N ASN A 36 -4.55 13.90 -1.76
CA ASN A 36 -5.49 13.69 -2.86
C ASN A 36 -4.96 12.63 -3.85
N GLU A 37 -5.80 12.22 -4.79
CA GLU A 37 -5.48 11.17 -5.76
C GLU A 37 -4.18 11.43 -6.55
N LYS A 38 -3.95 12.67 -7.01
CA LYS A 38 -2.72 13.03 -7.75
C LYS A 38 -1.47 12.97 -6.86
N GLN A 39 -1.60 13.38 -5.60
CA GLN A 39 -0.51 13.28 -4.63
C GLN A 39 -0.21 11.82 -4.28
N LEU A 40 -1.25 11.00 -4.14
CA LEU A 40 -1.13 9.58 -3.88
C LEU A 40 -0.43 8.85 -5.03
N GLN A 41 -0.83 9.14 -6.27
CA GLN A 41 -0.19 8.57 -7.47
C GLN A 41 1.30 8.91 -7.51
N ARG A 42 1.65 10.19 -7.30
CA ARG A 42 3.05 10.63 -7.24
C ARG A 42 3.82 9.98 -6.09
N PHE A 43 3.20 9.84 -4.93
CA PHE A 43 3.78 9.18 -3.76
C PHE A 43 4.13 7.73 -4.07
N ILE A 44 3.21 6.98 -4.68
CA ILE A 44 3.39 5.56 -4.99
C ILE A 44 4.42 5.35 -6.09
N MET A 45 4.44 6.21 -7.12
CA MET A 45 5.42 6.17 -8.20
C MET A 45 6.87 6.21 -7.68
N HIS A 46 7.13 6.93 -6.58
CA HIS A 46 8.46 6.97 -5.96
C HIS A 46 8.96 5.59 -5.50
N TYR A 47 8.05 4.71 -5.07
CA TYR A 47 8.37 3.38 -4.56
C TYR A 47 8.19 2.27 -5.61
N GLU A 48 7.66 2.57 -6.79
CA GLU A 48 7.23 1.57 -7.77
C GLU A 48 8.36 0.64 -8.19
N ARG A 49 9.48 1.19 -8.66
CA ARG A 49 10.62 0.41 -9.15
C ARG A 49 11.11 -0.59 -8.10
N LEU A 50 11.32 -0.12 -6.87
CA LEU A 50 11.83 -0.95 -5.78
C LEU A 50 10.79 -1.99 -5.34
N THR A 51 9.51 -1.62 -5.28
CA THR A 51 8.45 -2.53 -4.88
C THR A 51 8.26 -3.65 -5.89
N ARG A 52 8.24 -3.34 -7.20
CA ARG A 52 8.14 -4.36 -8.26
C ARG A 52 9.34 -5.31 -8.23
N PHE A 53 10.55 -4.78 -8.05
CA PHE A 53 11.75 -5.60 -7.88
C PHE A 53 11.65 -6.51 -6.66
N ASN A 54 11.22 -5.96 -5.51
CA ASN A 54 11.06 -6.73 -4.28
C ASN A 54 10.01 -7.84 -4.42
N LEU A 55 8.91 -7.62 -5.15
CA LEU A 55 7.91 -8.66 -5.44
C LEU A 55 8.46 -9.84 -6.23
N GLN A 56 9.53 -9.64 -7.00
CA GLN A 56 10.20 -10.69 -7.76
C GLN A 56 11.28 -11.39 -6.93
N VAL A 57 12.08 -10.64 -6.15
CA VAL A 57 13.31 -11.17 -5.53
C VAL A 57 13.11 -11.59 -4.07
N LEU A 58 12.37 -10.83 -3.27
CA LEU A 58 12.27 -11.09 -1.84
C LEU A 58 11.53 -12.39 -1.47
N PRO A 59 10.57 -12.93 -2.25
CA PRO A 59 9.95 -14.20 -1.91
C PRO A 59 10.94 -15.36 -1.79
N GLU A 60 12.01 -15.36 -2.58
CA GLU A 60 13.05 -16.41 -2.55
C GLU A 60 14.05 -16.23 -1.41
N GLN A 61 14.19 -15.00 -0.90
CA GLN A 61 15.17 -14.65 0.14
C GLN A 61 14.58 -14.57 1.55
N ALA A 62 13.27 -14.35 1.67
CA ALA A 62 12.61 -14.20 2.96
C ALA A 62 12.45 -15.56 3.68
N GLN A 63 12.69 -15.60 5.00
CA GLN A 63 12.43 -16.83 5.78
C GLN A 63 10.95 -17.22 5.80
N VAL A 64 10.06 -16.24 5.70
CA VAL A 64 8.61 -16.44 5.70
C VAL A 64 7.99 -15.55 4.63
N VAL A 65 7.13 -16.11 3.80
CA VAL A 65 6.31 -15.38 2.81
C VAL A 65 4.85 -15.60 3.15
N ILE A 66 4.11 -14.52 3.33
CA ILE A 66 2.66 -14.53 3.52
C ILE A 66 2.06 -13.93 2.28
N GLU A 67 1.35 -14.73 1.49
CA GLU A 67 0.67 -14.27 0.29
C GLU A 67 -0.64 -13.58 0.67
N LEU A 68 -0.90 -12.42 0.06
CA LEU A 68 -2.14 -11.69 0.21
C LEU A 68 -2.99 -11.82 -1.07
N ASP A 69 -4.30 -11.87 -0.90
CA ASP A 69 -5.26 -11.73 -2.00
C ASP A 69 -5.58 -10.27 -2.30
N ASP A 70 -6.34 -10.00 -3.37
CA ASP A 70 -6.73 -8.64 -3.78
C ASP A 70 -7.57 -7.91 -2.71
N LYS A 71 -8.21 -8.66 -1.80
CA LYS A 71 -9.01 -8.16 -0.67
C LYS A 71 -8.17 -7.90 0.58
N HIS A 72 -6.84 -7.97 0.48
CA HIS A 72 -5.91 -7.76 1.58
C HIS A 72 -6.04 -8.81 2.69
N GLN A 73 -6.45 -10.04 2.34
CA GLN A 73 -6.54 -11.20 3.25
C GLN A 73 -5.39 -12.16 3.00
N ILE A 74 -5.05 -12.98 4.00
CA ILE A 74 -4.05 -14.04 3.84
C ILE A 74 -4.64 -15.15 2.98
N LYS A 75 -3.89 -15.57 1.97
CA LYS A 75 -4.21 -16.68 1.07
C LYS A 75 -3.74 -18.01 1.64
#